data_AF-A0A522XKT9-F1
#
_entry.id   AF-A0A522XKT9-F1
#
_cell.length_a   1.000
_cell.length_b   1.000
_cell.length_c   1.000
_cell.angle_alpha   90.00
_cell.angle_beta   90.00
_cell.angle_gamma   90.00
#
_symmetry.space_group_name_H-M   'P 1'
#
loop_
_entity.id
_entity.type
_entity.pdbx_description
1 polymer ?
#
loop_
_entity_poly.entity_id
_entity_poly.type
_entity_poly.pdbx_seq_one_letter_code
_entity_poly.pdbx_strand_id
1 'polypeptide(L)'
;MMMLATLTLGTGCTALDTSSSTFNAQQSAVDAQHSLAQRVPVGTPLPAALQTLSRNGFRCQPEGTPGAPAHRHLCTLSAVRSAGDSSVTTAPTPTTWFVTIDSADGATVSSLDVQRLPADLQGR
;
A
#
# COMPACT_ATOMS: atom_id res chain seq x y z
N MET A 1 -55.64 -9.86 -3.15
CA MET A 1 -54.68 -10.76 -3.83
C MET A 1 -53.79 -9.87 -4.69
N MET A 2 -52.98 -9.01 -4.07
CA MET A 2 -51.63 -9.20 -3.51
C MET A 2 -50.53 -9.13 -4.59
N MET A 3 -49.81 -8.00 -4.49
CA MET A 3 -48.64 -7.44 -5.20
C MET A 3 -47.85 -8.32 -6.20
N LEU A 4 -47.61 -7.75 -7.38
CA LEU A 4 -46.59 -8.18 -8.34
C LEU A 4 -45.18 -7.89 -7.82
N ALA A 5 -44.30 -8.86 -8.03
CA ALA A 5 -42.93 -8.94 -7.56
C ALA A 5 -42.01 -7.88 -8.18
N THR A 6 -41.24 -7.20 -7.33
CA THR A 6 -40.06 -6.40 -7.70
C THR A 6 -38.89 -7.34 -8.01
N LEU A 7 -38.41 -7.35 -9.26
CA LEU A 7 -37.16 -8.01 -9.62
C LEU A 7 -35.97 -7.17 -9.13
N THR A 8 -35.22 -7.73 -8.20
CA THR A 8 -33.88 -7.30 -7.81
C THR A 8 -32.86 -7.82 -8.82
N LEU A 9 -32.16 -6.92 -9.50
CA LEU A 9 -30.90 -7.23 -10.19
C LEU A 9 -29.85 -6.26 -9.66
N GLY A 10 -29.27 -6.64 -8.52
CA GLY A 10 -28.04 -6.04 -8.05
C GLY A 10 -26.94 -6.39 -9.04
N THR A 11 -26.50 -5.42 -9.82
CA THR A 11 -25.19 -5.48 -10.47
C THR A 11 -24.14 -5.30 -9.37
N GLY A 12 -23.87 -6.39 -8.65
CA GLY A 12 -22.66 -6.50 -7.85
C GLY A 12 -21.48 -6.44 -8.81
N CYS A 13 -20.78 -5.32 -8.84
CA CYS A 13 -19.48 -5.21 -9.47
C CYS A 13 -18.49 -6.06 -8.66
N THR A 14 -18.47 -7.37 -8.86
CA THR A 14 -17.29 -8.16 -8.52
C THR A 14 -16.30 -7.96 -9.67
N ALA A 15 -15.58 -6.83 -9.65
CA ALA A 15 -14.30 -6.79 -10.33
C ALA A 15 -13.47 -7.89 -9.68
N LEU A 16 -13.36 -9.01 -10.40
CA LEU A 16 -12.59 -10.17 -9.97
C LEU A 16 -11.11 -9.76 -10.08
N ASP A 17 -10.65 -9.00 -9.11
CA ASP A 17 -9.24 -8.66 -8.98
C ASP A 17 -8.54 -9.95 -8.59
N THR A 18 -8.01 -10.62 -9.60
CA THR A 18 -7.05 -11.71 -9.46
C THR A 18 -5.72 -11.13 -9.02
N SER A 19 -5.73 -10.37 -7.92
CA SER A 19 -4.49 -9.91 -7.31
C SER A 19 -3.93 -11.10 -6.55
N SER A 20 -2.86 -11.65 -7.11
CA SER A 20 -1.74 -12.18 -6.34
C SER A 20 -1.54 -11.37 -5.05
N SER A 21 -0.93 -11.94 -4.01
CA SER A 21 -0.72 -11.38 -2.66
C SER A 21 0.03 -10.03 -2.54
N THR A 22 0.16 -9.30 -3.63
CA THR A 22 0.79 -8.00 -3.87
C THR A 22 -0.01 -6.84 -3.30
N PHE A 23 0.70 -5.79 -2.91
CA PHE A 23 0.16 -4.52 -2.42
C PHE A 23 -0.77 -3.85 -3.45
N ASN A 24 -1.98 -3.45 -3.03
CA ASN A 24 -2.92 -2.73 -3.88
C ASN A 24 -2.52 -1.24 -3.95
N ALA A 25 -1.99 -0.81 -5.09
CA ALA A 25 -1.51 0.56 -5.29
C ALA A 25 -2.62 1.62 -5.41
N GLN A 26 -3.89 1.22 -5.52
CA GLN A 26 -5.06 2.12 -5.65
C GLN A 26 -5.80 2.36 -4.33
N GLN A 27 -5.43 1.66 -3.25
CA GLN A 27 -6.07 1.83 -1.94
C GLN A 27 -5.73 3.18 -1.30
N SER A 28 -6.46 3.56 -0.23
CA SER A 28 -6.17 4.76 0.55
C SER A 28 -4.90 4.61 1.39
N ALA A 29 -4.31 5.72 1.86
CA ALA A 29 -3.16 5.67 2.76
C ALA A 29 -3.49 4.97 4.08
N VAL A 30 -4.71 5.14 4.60
CA VAL A 30 -5.19 4.49 5.83
C VAL A 30 -5.33 2.97 5.65
N ASP A 31 -5.92 2.53 4.53
CA ASP A 31 -6.05 1.10 4.25
C ASP A 31 -4.69 0.45 4.02
N ALA A 32 -3.78 1.18 3.36
CA ALA A 32 -2.40 0.75 3.18
C ALA A 32 -1.66 0.63 4.51
N GLN A 33 -1.82 1.60 5.41
CA GLN A 33 -1.29 1.58 6.77
C GLN A 33 -1.74 0.31 7.50
N HIS A 34 -3.05 0.02 7.50
CA HIS A 34 -3.58 -1.18 8.14
C HIS A 34 -3.07 -2.47 7.50
N SER A 35 -3.11 -2.56 6.17
CA SER A 35 -2.67 -3.76 5.43
C SER A 35 -1.19 -4.07 5.67
N LEU A 36 -0.34 -3.04 5.68
CA LEU A 36 1.09 -3.20 5.93
C LEU A 36 1.39 -3.47 7.41
N ALA A 37 0.69 -2.83 8.35
CA ALA A 37 0.85 -3.10 9.78
C ALA A 37 0.47 -4.55 10.16
N GLN A 38 -0.48 -5.17 9.46
CA GLN A 38 -0.80 -6.59 9.65
C GLN A 38 0.31 -7.53 9.16
N ARG A 39 1.06 -7.12 8.13
CA ARG A 39 2.15 -7.92 7.54
C ARG A 39 3.50 -7.65 8.21
N VAL A 40 3.66 -6.46 8.77
CA VAL A 40 4.86 -5.97 9.47
C VAL A 40 4.42 -5.36 10.80
N PRO A 41 3.99 -6.20 11.77
CA PRO A 41 3.64 -5.70 13.09
C PRO A 41 4.87 -5.18 13.85
N VAL A 42 4.62 -4.34 14.85
CA VAL A 42 5.65 -3.91 15.82
C VAL A 42 6.30 -5.14 16.46
N GLY A 43 7.63 -5.09 16.63
CA GLY A 43 8.45 -6.20 17.11
C GLY A 43 8.93 -7.15 16.00
N THR A 44 8.49 -6.99 14.75
CA THR A 44 9.04 -7.76 13.63
C THR A 44 10.53 -7.48 13.47
N PRO A 45 11.39 -8.51 13.28
CA PRO A 45 12.80 -8.28 12.96
C PRO A 45 12.97 -7.41 11.72
N LEU A 46 13.82 -6.40 11.80
CA LEU A 46 14.00 -5.39 10.75
C LEU A 46 14.35 -6.01 9.38
N PRO A 47 15.23 -7.02 9.26
CA PRO A 47 15.49 -7.68 7.98
C PRO A 47 14.25 -8.37 7.39
N ALA A 48 13.40 -8.95 8.23
CA ALA A 48 12.16 -9.60 7.80
C ALA A 48 11.11 -8.57 7.35
N ALA A 49 10.99 -7.45 8.06
CA ALA A 49 10.14 -6.33 7.68
C ALA A 49 10.50 -5.77 6.29
N LEU A 50 11.79 -5.49 6.08
CA LEU A 50 12.31 -4.99 4.80
C LEU A 50 12.09 -6.00 3.66
N GLN A 51 12.30 -7.31 3.93
CA GLN A 51 12.02 -8.35 2.95
C GLN A 51 10.53 -8.41 2.58
N THR A 52 9.63 -8.31 3.57
CA THR A 52 8.18 -8.28 3.34
C THR A 52 7.79 -7.10 2.46
N LEU A 53 8.30 -5.90 2.75
CA LEU A 53 8.04 -4.72 1.90
C LEU A 53 8.62 -4.89 0.49
N SER A 54 9.83 -5.45 0.36
CA SER A 54 10.42 -5.72 -0.95
C SER A 54 9.60 -6.71 -1.80
N ARG A 55 9.04 -7.77 -1.18
CA ARG A 55 8.11 -8.69 -1.86
C ARG A 55 6.80 -8.01 -2.30
N ASN A 56 6.45 -6.90 -1.69
CA ASN A 56 5.31 -6.05 -2.07
C ASN A 56 5.69 -4.96 -3.09
N GLY A 57 6.91 -4.99 -3.62
CA GLY A 57 7.39 -4.08 -4.66
C GLY A 57 8.08 -2.81 -4.15
N PHE A 58 8.20 -2.64 -2.82
CA PHE A 58 8.86 -1.47 -2.26
C PHE A 58 10.39 -1.57 -2.36
N ARG A 59 11.02 -0.44 -2.65
CA ARG A 59 12.47 -0.27 -2.61
C ARG A 59 12.84 0.47 -1.32
N CYS A 60 13.52 -0.22 -0.42
CA CYS A 60 13.90 0.31 0.88
C CYS A 60 15.34 0.78 0.92
N GLN A 61 15.58 1.90 1.57
CA GLN A 61 16.91 2.46 1.82
C GLN A 61 17.02 2.85 3.30
N PRO A 62 18.15 2.56 3.97
CA PRO A 62 18.39 3.06 5.32
C PRO A 62 18.52 4.58 5.29
N GLU A 63 17.89 5.26 6.24
CA GLU A 63 18.13 6.67 6.51
C GLU A 63 19.19 6.79 7.60
N GLY A 64 20.31 7.44 7.30
CA GLY A 64 21.41 7.65 8.24
C GLY A 64 22.79 7.55 7.61
N THR A 65 23.81 7.56 8.48
CA THR A 65 25.21 7.54 8.06
C THR A 65 25.64 6.13 7.66
N PRO A 66 26.30 5.96 6.50
CA PRO A 66 26.90 4.68 6.12
C PRO A 66 27.85 4.15 7.21
N GLY A 67 27.67 2.90 7.62
CA GLY A 67 28.51 2.23 8.63
C GLY A 67 28.01 2.30 10.07
N ALA A 68 26.90 3.01 10.34
CA ALA A 68 26.17 2.94 11.61
C ALA A 68 24.90 2.09 11.47
N PRO A 69 24.39 1.46 12.56
CA PRO A 69 23.09 0.80 12.52
C PRO A 69 22.00 1.81 12.16
N ALA A 70 21.20 1.48 11.14
CA ALA A 70 20.13 2.35 10.66
C ALA A 70 18.87 2.15 11.52
N HIS A 71 18.52 3.17 12.29
CA HIS A 71 17.30 3.20 13.11
C HIS A 71 16.05 3.56 12.32
N ARG A 72 16.20 3.93 11.05
CA ARG A 72 15.09 4.36 10.20
C ARG A 72 15.34 3.94 8.76
N HIS A 73 14.27 3.53 8.08
CA HIS A 73 14.30 3.11 6.69
C HIS A 73 13.15 3.76 5.93
N LEU A 74 13.47 4.30 4.75
CA LEU A 74 12.48 4.81 3.80
C LEU A 74 12.29 3.81 2.68
N CYS A 75 11.06 3.33 2.52
CA CYS A 75 10.65 2.39 1.49
C CYS A 75 9.70 3.07 0.52
N THR A 76 10.02 3.02 -0.78
CA THR A 76 9.24 3.71 -1.81
C THR A 76 8.68 2.72 -2.83
N LEU A 77 7.46 2.98 -3.30
CA LEU A 77 6.85 2.27 -4.42
C LEU A 77 6.24 3.30 -5.37
N SER A 78 6.78 3.39 -6.58
CA SER A 78 6.20 4.21 -7.65
C SER A 78 5.35 3.31 -8.55
N ALA A 79 4.03 3.48 -8.51
CA ALA A 79 3.13 2.79 -9.41
C ALA A 79 3.04 3.58 -10.72
N VAL A 80 3.86 3.19 -11.71
CA VAL A 80 3.78 3.69 -13.09
C VAL A 80 2.77 2.81 -13.85
N ARG A 81 1.83 3.43 -14.57
CA ARG A 81 0.80 2.71 -15.33
C ARG A 81 1.46 1.73 -16.31
N SER A 82 0.96 0.51 -16.40
CA SER A 82 1.23 -0.35 -17.55
C SER A 82 0.71 0.34 -18.81
N ALA A 83 1.58 0.57 -19.79
CA ALA A 83 1.21 1.14 -21.08
C ALA A 83 0.34 0.11 -21.84
N GLY A 84 -0.98 0.18 -21.66
CA GLY A 84 -1.92 -0.77 -22.28
C GLY A 84 -3.37 -0.29 -22.24
N ASP A 85 -3.77 0.42 -21.18
CA ASP A 85 -5.14 0.96 -21.07
C ASP A 85 -5.31 2.23 -21.91
N SER A 86 -5.58 2.02 -23.19
CA SER A 86 -6.03 3.04 -24.16
C SER A 86 -7.52 3.35 -23.98
N SER A 87 -7.93 3.66 -22.76
CA SER A 87 -9.29 4.14 -22.46
C SER A 87 -9.29 5.68 -22.40
N VAL A 88 -10.12 6.31 -23.24
CA VAL A 88 -10.20 7.77 -23.51
C VAL A 88 -10.95 8.54 -22.40
N THR A 89 -10.88 8.08 -21.16
CA THR A 89 -11.39 8.79 -19.99
C THR A 89 -10.22 9.03 -19.04
N THR A 90 -9.86 10.30 -18.87
CA THR A 90 -8.86 10.89 -17.95
C THR A 90 -7.85 9.91 -17.35
N ALA A 91 -6.61 9.97 -17.85
CA ALA A 91 -5.44 9.28 -17.33
C ALA A 91 -5.40 9.31 -15.77
N PRO A 92 -5.51 8.16 -15.05
CA PRO A 92 -5.32 8.13 -13.59
C PRO A 92 -3.95 8.67 -13.19
N THR A 93 -3.96 9.54 -12.18
CA THR A 93 -2.77 10.22 -11.65
C THR A 93 -1.76 9.20 -11.11
N PRO A 94 -0.48 9.27 -11.51
CA PRO A 94 0.55 8.37 -10.97
C PRO A 94 0.61 8.50 -9.46
N THR A 95 0.69 7.36 -8.77
CA THR A 95 0.72 7.30 -7.30
C THR A 95 2.10 6.86 -6.83
N THR A 96 2.66 7.60 -5.89
CA THR A 96 3.89 7.26 -5.17
C THR A 96 3.55 6.97 -3.72
N TRP A 97 4.10 5.87 -3.23
CA TRP A 97 3.94 5.40 -1.87
C TRP A 97 5.25 5.52 -1.12
N PHE A 98 5.17 5.98 0.13
CA PHE A 98 6.28 6.05 1.08
C PHE A 98 5.88 5.26 2.32
N VAL A 99 6.75 4.37 2.74
CA VAL A 99 6.62 3.61 3.99
C VAL A 99 7.87 3.90 4.80
N THR A 100 7.70 4.52 5.95
CA THR A 100 8.78 4.74 6.90
C THR A 100 8.73 3.63 7.95
N ILE A 101 9.85 2.94 8.17
CA ILE A 101 10.03 2.04 9.30
C ILE A 101 11.03 2.67 10.26
N ASP A 102 10.66 2.79 11.53
CA ASP A 102 11.62 3.11 12.59
C ASP A 102 11.91 1.86 13.44
N SER A 103 13.11 1.86 14.03
CA SER A 103 13.63 0.84 14.92
C SER A 103 14.39 1.49 16.07
N ALA A 104 13.83 1.41 17.27
CA ALA A 104 14.44 1.99 18.47
C ALA A 104 15.75 1.29 18.87
N ASP A 105 15.87 -0.01 18.59
CA ASP A 105 17.02 -0.85 18.94
C ASP A 105 17.94 -1.17 17.74
N GLY A 106 17.55 -0.76 16.53
CA GLY A 106 18.24 -1.11 15.29
C GLY A 106 18.03 -2.56 14.83
N ALA A 107 17.16 -3.33 15.51
CA ALA A 107 16.96 -4.75 15.29
C ALA A 107 15.49 -5.11 15.00
N THR A 108 14.53 -4.42 15.61
CA THR A 108 13.09 -4.69 15.48
C THR A 108 12.31 -3.44 15.12
N VAL A 109 11.17 -3.63 14.46
CA VAL A 109 10.26 -2.53 14.08
C VAL A 109 9.62 -1.94 15.34
N SER A 110 9.80 -0.64 15.56
CA SER A 110 9.10 0.11 16.62
C SER A 110 7.87 0.86 16.09
N SER A 111 7.94 1.34 14.85
CA SER A 111 6.83 2.02 14.18
C SER A 111 6.89 1.86 12.67
N LEU A 112 5.72 1.98 12.03
CA LEU A 112 5.55 1.98 10.59
C LEU A 112 4.57 3.11 10.24
N ASP A 113 4.92 3.97 9.29
CA ASP A 113 4.08 5.07 8.77
C ASP A 113 3.98 4.96 7.26
N VAL A 114 2.77 5.17 6.73
CA VAL A 114 2.47 5.04 5.30
C VAL A 114 1.90 6.35 4.78
N GLN A 115 2.50 6.86 3.72
CA GLN A 115 2.09 8.06 3.03
C GLN A 115 1.91 7.79 1.54
N ARG A 116 0.98 8.53 0.94
CA ARG A 116 0.61 8.43 -0.46
C ARG A 116 0.63 9.81 -1.10
N LEU A 117 1.21 9.90 -2.30
CA LEU A 117 1.17 11.07 -3.17
C LEU A 117 0.56 10.69 -4.53
N PRO A 118 -0.46 11.41 -5.04
CA PRO A 118 -1.18 12.49 -4.35
C PRO A 118 -1.90 11.95 -3.10
N ALA A 119 -2.12 12.83 -2.13
CA ALA A 119 -2.91 12.48 -0.94
C ALA A 119 -4.30 11.99 -1.34
N ASP A 120 -4.94 11.24 -0.45
CA ASP A 120 -6.31 10.77 -0.69
C ASP A 120 -7.24 11.97 -0.90
N LEU A 121 -8.12 11.85 -1.89
CA LEU A 121 -9.17 12.83 -2.10
C LEU A 121 -10.15 12.71 -0.93
N GLN A 122 -9.96 13.53 0.09
CA GLN A 122 -10.97 13.71 1.11
C GLN A 122 -12.18 14.34 0.43
N GLY A 123 -13.21 13.53 0.14
CA GLY A 123 -14.52 14.05 -0.24
C GLY A 123 -15.05 14.89 0.94
N ARG A 124 -14.99 16.20 0.79
CA ARG A 124 -15.77 17.17 1.55
C ARG A 124 -16.68 17.90 0.58
#